data_AF-A0A428SPX0-F1
#
_entry.id   AF-A0A428SPX0-F1
#
_cell.length_a   1.000
_cell.length_b   1.000
_cell.length_c   1.000
_cell.angle_alpha   90.00
_cell.angle_beta   90.00
_cell.angle_gamma   90.00
#
_symmetry.space_group_name_H-M   'P 1'
#
loop_
_entity.id
_entity.type
_entity.pdbx_description
1 polymer ?
#
loop_
_entity_poly.entity_id
_entity_poly.type
_entity_poly.pdbx_seq_one_letter_code
_entity_poly.pdbx_strand_id
1 'polypeptide(L)'
;MTQIKSTKWGEMICCVLYHLVKISEFGYEFTIPMAVDALEAWKIFQQNGTPYTAQDVIKICAGLYYFSDDNETIRIRSPLLEHYLRHEEFGREYEELCTTAQMRYLCKPEFSNGACTSSNELRERFKNNRYLWYAASMLAPNLHQHIPESFVSDFMVLSSSQGSIDSYLQATNAWPFQDEVTYNELEESSEYWNAFTRGFRPLHLAVHLSDSAPLIHALVERGEELEGRNKDGQTALHIAAQSQGECNALRALLSCGSNVSAVDENGETPLSLAIVWGSVESVKLLVEYGADISTVDEEALEMCTQEEPKIAKYLMERGIETPVNDEADDSSTFSE
;
A
#
# COMPACT_ATOMS: atom_id res chain seq x y z
N MET A 1 -25.02 16.83 -12.20
CA MET A 1 -24.83 15.90 -11.08
C MET A 1 -25.95 15.93 -10.05
N THR A 2 -26.47 17.09 -9.65
CA THR A 2 -27.61 17.23 -8.70
C THR A 2 -28.84 16.40 -9.08
N GLN A 3 -29.20 16.36 -10.37
CA GLN A 3 -30.30 15.52 -10.86
C GLN A 3 -30.03 14.02 -10.66
N ILE A 4 -28.80 13.55 -10.88
CA ILE A 4 -28.40 12.15 -10.68
C ILE A 4 -28.54 11.77 -9.20
N LYS A 5 -28.01 12.60 -8.31
CA LYS A 5 -28.10 12.41 -6.85
C LYS A 5 -29.55 12.32 -6.37
N SER A 6 -30.45 13.09 -6.97
CA SER A 6 -31.88 13.08 -6.60
C SER A 6 -32.65 11.87 -7.15
N THR A 7 -32.06 11.06 -8.02
CA THR A 7 -32.71 9.85 -8.52
C THR A 7 -32.68 8.74 -7.46
N LYS A 8 -33.62 7.80 -7.56
CA LYS A 8 -33.62 6.58 -6.73
C LYS A 8 -32.39 5.69 -6.90
N TRP A 9 -31.53 5.96 -7.89
CA TRP A 9 -30.31 5.22 -8.18
C TRP A 9 -29.05 6.07 -7.96
N GLY A 10 -29.20 7.26 -7.36
CA GLY A 10 -28.14 8.24 -7.26
C GLY A 10 -26.87 7.69 -6.61
N GLU A 11 -27.00 7.05 -5.45
CA GLU A 11 -25.87 6.46 -4.70
C GLU A 11 -25.12 5.42 -5.52
N MET A 12 -25.85 4.48 -6.14
CA MET A 12 -25.29 3.45 -7.00
C MET A 12 -24.51 4.06 -8.17
N ILE A 13 -25.11 5.04 -8.87
CA ILE A 13 -24.45 5.70 -10.00
C ILE A 13 -23.19 6.43 -9.53
N CYS A 14 -23.25 7.14 -8.40
CA CYS A 14 -22.11 7.87 -7.86
C CYS A 14 -20.97 6.92 -7.46
N CYS A 15 -21.27 5.79 -6.82
CA CYS A 15 -20.28 4.78 -6.48
C CYS A 15 -19.55 4.25 -7.72
N VAL A 16 -20.29 3.89 -8.77
CA VAL A 16 -19.67 3.39 -10.01
C VAL A 16 -18.84 4.48 -10.70
N LEU A 17 -19.36 5.70 -10.79
CA LEU A 17 -18.64 6.85 -11.36
C LEU A 17 -17.36 7.17 -10.60
N TYR A 18 -17.39 7.11 -9.27
CA TYR A 18 -16.23 7.36 -8.42
C TYR A 18 -15.09 6.40 -8.75
N HIS A 19 -15.38 5.10 -8.81
CA HIS A 19 -14.38 4.10 -9.12
C HIS A 19 -13.83 4.25 -10.53
N LEU A 20 -14.70 4.53 -11.51
CA LEU A 20 -14.29 4.79 -12.89
C LEU A 20 -13.30 5.95 -13.02
N VAL A 21 -13.51 7.03 -12.27
CA VAL A 21 -12.59 8.17 -12.25
C VAL A 21 -11.28 7.80 -11.55
N LYS A 22 -11.35 7.16 -10.38
CA LYS A 22 -10.15 6.85 -9.59
C LYS A 22 -9.28 5.79 -10.25
N ILE A 23 -9.85 4.72 -10.78
CA ILE A 23 -9.08 3.65 -11.40
C ILE A 23 -8.38 4.07 -12.70
N SER A 24 -9.00 4.99 -13.46
CA SER A 24 -8.43 5.49 -14.71
C SER A 24 -7.17 6.33 -14.46
N GLU A 25 -7.05 6.97 -13.29
CA GLU A 25 -5.85 7.68 -12.86
C GLU A 25 -4.64 6.75 -12.71
N PHE A 26 -4.88 5.47 -12.41
CA PHE A 26 -3.84 4.44 -12.30
C PHE A 26 -3.63 3.64 -13.59
N GLY A 27 -4.34 3.96 -14.67
CA GLY A 27 -4.20 3.28 -15.96
C GLY A 27 -4.82 1.88 -16.03
N TYR A 28 -5.67 1.51 -15.06
CA TYR A 28 -6.35 0.22 -15.06
C TYR A 28 -7.81 0.34 -15.53
N GLU A 29 -8.39 -0.80 -15.92
CA GLU A 29 -9.77 -0.88 -16.34
C GLU A 29 -10.68 -1.30 -15.18
N PHE A 30 -11.89 -0.71 -15.13
CA PHE A 30 -12.92 -1.08 -14.17
C PHE A 30 -13.96 -1.95 -14.85
N THR A 31 -14.33 -3.03 -14.17
CA THR A 31 -15.28 -3.99 -14.73
C THR A 31 -16.63 -3.98 -14.03
N ILE A 32 -17.67 -4.50 -14.70
CA ILE A 32 -19.01 -4.60 -14.11
C ILE A 32 -19.04 -5.50 -12.86
N PRO A 33 -18.35 -6.66 -12.83
CA PRO A 33 -18.19 -7.42 -11.59
C PRO A 33 -17.55 -6.59 -10.46
N MET A 34 -16.50 -5.80 -10.75
CA MET A 34 -15.92 -4.90 -9.75
C MET A 34 -16.93 -3.86 -9.25
N ALA A 35 -17.79 -3.35 -10.12
CA ALA A 35 -18.85 -2.43 -9.74
C ALA A 35 -19.86 -3.08 -8.77
N VAL A 36 -20.24 -4.33 -9.00
CA VAL A 36 -21.14 -5.08 -8.10
C VAL A 36 -20.50 -5.31 -6.73
N ASP A 37 -19.25 -5.77 -6.72
CA ASP A 37 -18.47 -5.97 -5.50
C ASP A 37 -18.28 -4.65 -4.72
N ALA A 38 -18.01 -3.55 -5.43
CA ALA A 38 -17.88 -2.22 -4.83
C ALA A 38 -19.20 -1.73 -4.21
N LEU A 39 -20.34 -1.95 -4.88
CA LEU A 39 -21.65 -1.57 -4.31
C LEU A 39 -21.94 -2.33 -3.01
N GLU A 40 -21.65 -3.63 -2.97
CA GLU A 40 -21.75 -4.42 -1.75
C GLU A 40 -20.80 -3.87 -0.66
N ALA A 41 -19.54 -3.60 -1.02
CA ALA A 41 -18.54 -3.03 -0.12
C ALA A 41 -18.99 -1.68 0.44
N TRP A 42 -19.65 -0.84 -0.36
CA TRP A 42 -20.20 0.46 0.03
C TRP A 42 -21.53 0.35 0.79
N LYS A 43 -22.07 -0.86 0.97
CA LYS A 43 -23.40 -1.12 1.54
C LYS A 43 -24.54 -0.43 0.77
N ILE A 44 -24.40 -0.32 -0.54
CA ILE A 44 -25.42 0.24 -1.43
C ILE A 44 -26.27 -0.91 -1.96
N PHE A 45 -27.52 -0.95 -1.50
CA PHE A 45 -28.50 -1.97 -1.87
C PHE A 45 -29.70 -1.36 -2.56
N GLN A 46 -30.47 -2.21 -3.23
CA GLN A 46 -31.77 -1.82 -3.75
C GLN A 46 -32.73 -1.46 -2.60
N GLN A 47 -33.82 -0.75 -2.90
CA GLN A 47 -34.80 -0.30 -1.89
C GLN A 47 -35.45 -1.45 -1.09
N ASN A 48 -35.49 -2.65 -1.67
CA ASN A 48 -35.97 -3.88 -1.03
C ASN A 48 -34.88 -4.62 -0.22
N GLY A 49 -33.66 -4.08 -0.14
CA GLY A 49 -32.50 -4.65 0.55
C GLY A 49 -31.71 -5.69 -0.26
N THR A 50 -32.08 -5.99 -1.51
CA THR A 50 -31.33 -6.95 -2.32
C THR A 50 -30.09 -6.31 -2.96
N PRO A 51 -28.98 -7.07 -3.16
CA PRO A 51 -27.82 -6.55 -3.87
C PRO A 51 -28.16 -6.18 -5.31
N TYR A 52 -27.39 -5.25 -5.89
CA TYR A 52 -27.44 -4.96 -7.32
C TYR A 52 -26.75 -6.07 -8.11
N THR A 53 -27.31 -6.41 -9.27
CA THR A 53 -26.70 -7.36 -10.21
C THR A 53 -25.96 -6.63 -11.32
N ALA A 54 -25.09 -7.34 -12.05
CA ALA A 54 -24.44 -6.80 -13.25
C ALA A 54 -25.46 -6.24 -14.27
N GLN A 55 -26.60 -6.91 -14.44
CA GLN A 55 -27.67 -6.46 -15.33
C GLN A 55 -28.30 -5.14 -14.86
N ASP A 56 -28.43 -4.95 -13.55
CA ASP A 56 -28.91 -3.69 -12.99
C ASP A 56 -27.91 -2.55 -13.28
N VAL A 57 -26.62 -2.80 -13.08
CA VAL A 57 -25.55 -1.83 -13.40
C VAL A 57 -25.59 -1.43 -14.87
N ILE A 58 -25.63 -2.40 -15.79
CA ILE A 58 -25.70 -2.16 -17.24
C ILE A 58 -26.94 -1.31 -17.56
N LYS A 59 -28.11 -1.73 -17.09
CA LYS A 59 -29.38 -1.09 -17.45
C LYS A 59 -29.51 0.32 -16.90
N ILE A 60 -29.11 0.54 -15.65
CA ILE A 60 -29.22 1.85 -14.99
C ILE A 60 -28.20 2.83 -15.56
N CYS A 61 -27.01 2.36 -15.91
CA CYS A 61 -25.91 3.22 -16.33
C CYS A 61 -25.64 3.27 -17.85
N ALA A 62 -26.46 2.61 -18.68
CA ALA A 62 -26.25 2.52 -20.14
C ALA A 62 -26.06 3.87 -20.86
N GLY A 63 -26.64 4.95 -20.34
CA GLY A 63 -26.49 6.29 -20.90
C GLY A 63 -25.19 7.02 -20.52
N LEU A 64 -24.48 6.53 -19.51
CA LEU A 64 -23.30 7.18 -18.92
C LEU A 64 -21.98 6.59 -19.43
N TYR A 65 -21.99 5.34 -19.92
CA TYR A 65 -20.77 4.59 -20.25
C TYR A 65 -20.72 4.06 -21.68
N TYR A 66 -19.52 3.68 -22.09
CA TYR A 66 -19.29 2.71 -23.14
C TYR A 66 -18.95 1.36 -22.51
N PHE A 67 -19.41 0.29 -23.15
CA PHE A 67 -19.07 -1.08 -22.81
C PHE A 67 -18.07 -1.59 -23.84
N SER A 68 -17.09 -2.38 -23.40
CA SER A 68 -16.33 -3.25 -24.29
C SER A 68 -17.23 -4.29 -24.96
N ASP A 69 -16.74 -4.91 -26.04
CA ASP A 69 -17.51 -5.90 -26.80
C ASP A 69 -17.89 -7.14 -25.98
N ASP A 70 -17.13 -7.44 -24.92
CA ASP A 70 -17.39 -8.51 -23.94
C ASP A 70 -18.27 -8.06 -22.76
N ASN A 71 -18.69 -6.79 -22.71
CA ASN A 71 -19.42 -6.14 -21.62
C ASN A 71 -18.75 -6.24 -20.24
N GLU A 72 -17.45 -6.55 -20.17
CA GLU A 72 -16.77 -6.59 -18.89
C GLU A 72 -16.33 -5.20 -18.47
N THR A 73 -15.73 -4.42 -19.36
CA THR A 73 -15.06 -3.16 -19.03
C THR A 73 -15.93 -1.96 -19.36
N ILE A 74 -15.88 -0.95 -18.50
CA ILE A 74 -16.69 0.26 -18.63
C ILE A 74 -15.83 1.52 -18.61
N ARG A 75 -16.20 2.51 -19.43
CA ARG A 75 -15.54 3.83 -19.50
C ARG A 75 -16.56 4.96 -19.54
N ILE A 76 -16.23 6.10 -18.92
CA ILE A 76 -17.09 7.30 -18.93
C ILE A 76 -17.23 7.82 -20.36
N ARG A 77 -18.47 8.03 -20.81
CA ARG A 77 -18.77 8.43 -22.19
C ARG A 77 -18.31 9.85 -22.52
N SER A 78 -18.36 10.75 -21.54
CA SER A 78 -18.09 12.17 -21.73
C SER A 78 -16.81 12.59 -21.00
N PRO A 79 -15.75 13.02 -21.71
CA PRO A 79 -14.54 13.55 -21.07
C PRO A 79 -14.81 14.79 -20.20
N LEU A 80 -15.81 15.59 -20.56
CA LEU A 80 -16.24 16.75 -19.75
C LEU A 80 -16.89 16.30 -18.43
N LEU A 81 -17.68 15.23 -18.46
CA LEU A 81 -18.25 14.66 -17.24
C LEU A 81 -17.15 14.08 -16.35
N GLU A 82 -16.21 13.32 -16.92
CA GLU A 82 -15.07 12.78 -16.17
C GLU A 82 -14.25 13.89 -15.51
N HIS A 83 -13.92 14.96 -16.25
CA HIS A 83 -13.21 16.11 -15.71
C HIS A 83 -13.97 16.77 -14.56
N TYR A 84 -15.28 17.01 -14.71
CA TYR A 84 -16.11 17.56 -13.66
C TYR A 84 -16.15 16.65 -12.42
N LEU A 85 -16.33 15.35 -12.61
CA LEU A 85 -16.40 14.40 -11.50
C LEU A 85 -15.11 14.38 -10.68
N ARG A 86 -13.96 14.43 -11.37
CA ARG A 86 -12.63 14.40 -10.76
C ARG A 86 -12.33 15.65 -9.92
N HIS A 87 -12.75 16.84 -10.36
CA HIS A 87 -12.31 18.10 -9.74
C HIS A 87 -13.38 18.78 -8.88
N GLU A 88 -14.67 18.50 -9.13
CA GLU A 88 -15.77 19.28 -8.54
C GLU A 88 -16.73 18.45 -7.68
N GLU A 89 -16.78 17.12 -7.88
CA GLU A 89 -17.81 16.26 -7.27
C GLU A 89 -17.22 15.30 -6.24
N PHE A 90 -16.20 14.53 -6.61
CA PHE A 90 -15.62 13.50 -5.76
C PHE A 90 -14.48 14.06 -4.90
N GLY A 91 -14.88 14.75 -3.83
CA GLY A 91 -13.96 15.21 -2.79
C GLY A 91 -13.81 14.24 -1.62
N ARG A 92 -13.29 14.76 -0.51
CA ARG A 92 -12.95 14.02 0.73
C ARG A 92 -13.96 12.97 1.17
N GLU A 93 -15.25 13.30 1.20
CA GLU A 93 -16.30 12.39 1.69
C GLU A 93 -16.32 11.07 0.92
N TYR A 94 -16.11 11.10 -0.40
CA TYR A 94 -16.06 9.90 -1.23
C TYR A 94 -14.75 9.11 -1.02
N GLU A 95 -13.66 9.79 -0.72
CA GLU A 95 -12.38 9.14 -0.40
C GLU A 95 -12.51 8.35 0.91
N GLU A 96 -13.07 8.97 1.95
CA GLU A 96 -13.32 8.31 3.23
C GLU A 96 -14.32 7.14 3.09
N LEU A 97 -15.40 7.31 2.33
CA LEU A 97 -16.34 6.23 2.03
C LEU A 97 -15.65 5.06 1.31
N CYS A 98 -14.81 5.37 0.31
CA CYS A 98 -14.08 4.36 -0.45
C CYS A 98 -13.11 3.60 0.44
N THR A 99 -12.28 4.28 1.21
CA THR A 99 -11.33 3.64 2.15
C THR A 99 -12.06 2.73 3.13
N THR A 100 -13.18 3.20 3.69
CA THR A 100 -14.01 2.39 4.60
C THR A 100 -14.56 1.13 3.90
N ALA A 101 -15.02 1.27 2.66
CA ALA A 101 -15.53 0.15 1.88
C ALA A 101 -14.44 -0.85 1.50
N GLN A 102 -13.25 -0.38 1.12
CA GLN A 102 -12.09 -1.22 0.80
C GLN A 102 -11.64 -2.03 2.01
N MET A 103 -11.48 -1.37 3.17
CA MET A 103 -11.13 -2.06 4.42
C MET A 103 -12.17 -3.12 4.79
N ARG A 104 -13.46 -2.78 4.68
CA ARG A 104 -14.56 -3.73 4.89
C ARG A 104 -14.49 -4.92 3.95
N TYR A 105 -14.23 -4.67 2.67
CA TYR A 105 -14.10 -5.73 1.66
C TYR A 105 -12.95 -6.67 2.04
N LEU A 106 -11.77 -6.13 2.36
CA LEU A 106 -10.60 -6.93 2.76
C LEU A 106 -10.79 -7.70 4.07
N CYS A 107 -11.74 -7.30 4.90
CA CYS A 107 -12.11 -8.01 6.13
C CYS A 107 -13.12 -9.16 5.91
N LYS A 108 -13.49 -9.50 4.66
CA LYS A 108 -14.36 -10.64 4.38
C LYS A 108 -13.74 -11.94 4.93
N PRO A 109 -14.53 -12.84 5.56
CA PRO A 109 -14.00 -14.06 6.19
C PRO A 109 -13.24 -14.99 5.24
N GLU A 110 -13.60 -15.02 3.95
CA GLU A 110 -12.92 -15.84 2.95
C GLU A 110 -11.43 -15.51 2.78
N PHE A 111 -11.01 -14.28 3.11
CA PHE A 111 -9.62 -13.85 3.04
C PHE A 111 -8.80 -14.25 4.26
N SER A 112 -9.43 -14.74 5.34
CA SER A 112 -8.70 -15.20 6.52
C SER A 112 -7.93 -16.51 6.30
N ASN A 113 -8.12 -17.16 5.14
CA ASN A 113 -7.45 -18.42 4.78
C ASN A 113 -5.99 -18.26 4.35
N GLY A 114 -5.51 -17.02 4.17
CA GLY A 114 -4.13 -16.76 3.74
C GLY A 114 -3.94 -16.64 2.24
N ALA A 115 -2.70 -16.41 1.84
CA ALA A 115 -2.30 -16.34 0.45
C ALA A 115 -2.57 -17.67 -0.28
N CYS A 116 -3.05 -17.60 -1.52
CA CYS A 116 -3.10 -18.72 -2.46
C CYS A 116 -1.72 -19.34 -2.64
N THR A 117 -1.67 -20.67 -2.76
CA THR A 117 -0.42 -21.44 -2.87
C THR A 117 -0.05 -21.80 -4.30
N SER A 118 -0.92 -21.50 -5.26
CA SER A 118 -0.66 -21.65 -6.69
C SER A 118 -1.28 -20.52 -7.48
N SER A 119 -0.74 -20.26 -8.68
CA SER A 119 -1.29 -19.27 -9.59
C SER A 119 -2.75 -19.60 -9.99
N ASN A 120 -3.09 -20.88 -10.14
CA ASN A 120 -4.46 -21.31 -10.42
C ASN A 120 -5.43 -20.91 -9.29
N GLU A 121 -5.05 -21.13 -8.03
CA GLU A 121 -5.86 -20.70 -6.89
C GLU A 121 -6.03 -19.18 -6.84
N LEU A 122 -4.96 -18.43 -7.13
CA LEU A 122 -4.98 -16.97 -7.14
C LEU A 122 -5.87 -16.42 -8.27
N ARG A 123 -5.76 -17.01 -9.46
CA ARG A 123 -6.59 -16.70 -10.61
C ARG A 123 -8.07 -16.92 -10.31
N GLU A 124 -8.43 -18.08 -9.76
CA GLU A 124 -9.81 -18.38 -9.36
C GLU A 124 -10.31 -17.45 -8.24
N ARG A 125 -9.43 -17.08 -7.29
CA ARG A 125 -9.77 -16.09 -6.26
C ARG A 125 -10.13 -14.75 -6.91
N PHE A 126 -9.32 -14.23 -7.82
CA PHE A 126 -9.60 -12.95 -8.48
C PHE A 126 -10.82 -12.99 -9.39
N LYS A 127 -11.11 -14.12 -10.06
CA LYS A 127 -12.38 -14.28 -10.79
C LYS A 127 -13.60 -14.17 -9.88
N ASN A 128 -13.54 -14.76 -8.69
CA ASN A 128 -14.63 -14.74 -7.72
C ASN A 128 -14.69 -13.44 -6.89
N ASN A 129 -13.61 -12.67 -6.86
CA ASN A 129 -13.46 -11.45 -6.08
C ASN A 129 -12.80 -10.35 -6.92
N ARG A 130 -13.52 -9.85 -7.94
CA ARG A 130 -12.93 -8.98 -8.97
C ARG A 130 -12.47 -7.64 -8.38
N TYR A 131 -13.04 -7.22 -7.26
CA TYR A 131 -12.63 -5.99 -6.54
C TYR A 131 -11.44 -6.16 -5.59
N LEU A 132 -10.99 -7.38 -5.30
CA LEU A 132 -9.95 -7.64 -4.28
C LEU A 132 -8.63 -6.92 -4.55
N TRP A 133 -8.07 -7.07 -5.75
CA TRP A 133 -6.80 -6.42 -6.11
C TRP A 133 -6.93 -4.90 -6.02
N TYR A 134 -8.05 -4.33 -6.46
CA TYR A 134 -8.29 -2.90 -6.40
C TYR A 134 -8.38 -2.42 -4.95
N ALA A 135 -9.17 -3.11 -4.12
CA ALA A 135 -9.30 -2.77 -2.71
C ALA A 135 -7.95 -2.82 -1.99
N ALA A 136 -7.11 -3.82 -2.30
CA ALA A 136 -5.80 -3.96 -1.71
C ALA A 136 -4.83 -2.88 -2.20
N SER A 137 -4.64 -2.74 -3.52
CA SER A 137 -3.64 -1.83 -4.09
C SER A 137 -3.92 -0.35 -3.82
N MET A 138 -5.19 0.01 -3.67
CA MET A 138 -5.60 1.40 -3.41
C MET A 138 -5.49 1.79 -1.93
N LEU A 139 -5.28 0.83 -1.02
CA LEU A 139 -4.94 1.07 0.38
C LEU A 139 -3.44 1.16 0.65
N ALA A 140 -2.59 0.83 -0.34
CA ALA A 140 -1.14 0.97 -0.28
C ALA A 140 -0.72 2.47 -0.13
N PRO A 141 0.57 2.84 0.00
CA PRO A 141 1.03 4.10 0.62
C PRO A 141 0.59 5.42 -0.06
N ASN A 142 -0.23 5.34 -1.11
CA ASN A 142 -0.92 6.43 -1.75
C ASN A 142 -2.27 6.79 -1.10
N LEU A 143 -2.54 6.41 0.16
CA LEU A 143 -3.71 6.89 0.90
C LEU A 143 -3.51 8.38 1.22
N HIS A 144 -3.75 9.22 0.21
CA HIS A 144 -3.49 10.64 0.27
C HIS A 144 -4.62 11.31 1.06
N GLN A 145 -4.24 11.79 2.23
CA GLN A 145 -4.79 12.95 2.93
C GLN A 145 -5.97 12.73 3.88
N HIS A 146 -6.88 11.77 3.64
CA HIS A 146 -8.10 11.66 4.45
C HIS A 146 -8.44 10.23 4.87
N ILE A 147 -8.24 9.97 6.16
CA ILE A 147 -8.45 8.67 6.78
C ILE A 147 -9.81 8.68 7.51
N PRO A 148 -10.68 7.70 7.28
CA PRO A 148 -11.94 7.58 8.02
C PRO A 148 -11.73 7.42 9.53
N GLU A 149 -12.65 7.93 10.34
CA GLU A 149 -12.62 7.71 11.80
C GLU A 149 -12.58 6.22 12.19
N SER A 150 -13.18 5.34 11.37
CA SER A 150 -13.21 3.90 11.62
C SER A 150 -11.92 3.18 11.24
N PHE A 151 -10.97 3.84 10.56
CA PHE A 151 -9.83 3.19 9.93
C PHE A 151 -9.00 2.34 10.89
N VAL A 152 -8.70 2.85 12.09
CA VAL A 152 -7.96 2.10 13.12
C VAL A 152 -8.74 0.83 13.51
N SER A 153 -10.05 0.95 13.75
CA SER A 153 -10.87 -0.20 14.13
C SER A 153 -11.02 -1.23 13.01
N ASP A 154 -11.17 -0.77 11.75
CA ASP A 154 -11.24 -1.64 10.59
C ASP A 154 -9.89 -2.35 10.36
N PHE A 155 -8.78 -1.64 10.58
CA PHE A 155 -7.43 -2.23 10.52
C PHE A 155 -7.20 -3.26 11.63
N MET A 156 -7.75 -3.05 12.84
CA MET A 156 -7.71 -4.07 13.89
C MET A 156 -8.45 -5.34 13.47
N VAL A 157 -9.56 -5.22 12.72
CA VAL A 157 -10.27 -6.39 12.18
C VAL A 157 -9.41 -7.08 11.11
N LEU A 158 -8.86 -6.33 10.15
CA LEU A 158 -7.98 -6.88 9.11
C LEU A 158 -6.79 -7.64 9.70
N SER A 159 -6.15 -7.04 10.71
CA SER A 159 -4.96 -7.58 11.37
C SER A 159 -5.26 -8.62 12.45
N SER A 160 -6.52 -9.02 12.64
CA SER A 160 -6.88 -10.05 13.62
C SER A 160 -6.54 -11.48 13.16
N SER A 161 -6.26 -11.66 11.87
CA SER A 161 -5.83 -12.92 11.28
C SER A 161 -4.59 -12.72 10.42
N GLN A 162 -3.56 -13.54 10.65
CA GLN A 162 -2.39 -13.58 9.77
C GLN A 162 -2.79 -13.90 8.32
N GLY A 163 -3.79 -14.76 8.12
CA GLY A 163 -4.26 -15.10 6.78
C GLY A 163 -4.89 -13.92 6.03
N SER A 164 -5.56 -13.01 6.75
CA SER A 164 -6.10 -11.78 6.15
C SER A 164 -4.98 -10.84 5.70
N ILE A 165 -3.91 -10.73 6.48
CA ILE A 165 -2.70 -9.96 6.12
C ILE A 165 -2.03 -10.58 4.90
N ASP A 166 -1.84 -11.90 4.89
CA ASP A 166 -1.21 -12.61 3.78
C ASP A 166 -2.05 -12.48 2.49
N SER A 167 -3.37 -12.57 2.59
CA SER A 167 -4.29 -12.35 1.46
C SER A 167 -4.23 -10.92 0.93
N TYR A 168 -4.21 -9.93 1.83
CA TYR A 168 -4.04 -8.53 1.45
C TYR A 168 -2.72 -8.31 0.71
N LEU A 169 -1.60 -8.78 1.27
CA LEU A 169 -0.27 -8.61 0.68
C LEU A 169 -0.12 -9.34 -0.65
N GLN A 170 -0.72 -10.52 -0.79
CA GLN A 170 -0.75 -11.20 -2.08
C GLN A 170 -1.55 -10.38 -3.09
N ALA A 171 -2.70 -9.83 -2.69
CA ALA A 171 -3.53 -9.02 -3.59
C ALA A 171 -2.87 -7.70 -3.99
N THR A 172 -2.10 -7.04 -3.13
CA THR A 172 -1.37 -5.79 -3.46
C THR A 172 -0.22 -6.00 -4.44
N ASN A 173 0.43 -7.16 -4.38
CA ASN A 173 1.63 -7.46 -5.18
C ASN A 173 1.33 -8.30 -6.43
N ALA A 174 0.15 -8.91 -6.48
CA ALA A 174 -0.29 -9.66 -7.65
C ALA A 174 -0.75 -8.71 -8.76
N TRP A 175 -0.61 -9.17 -10.01
CA TRP A 175 -1.09 -8.40 -11.13
C TRP A 175 -2.64 -8.38 -11.17
N PRO A 176 -3.28 -7.25 -11.50
CA PRO A 176 -4.72 -7.16 -11.62
C PRO A 176 -5.31 -8.17 -12.60
N PHE A 177 -6.34 -8.90 -12.19
CA PHE A 177 -7.11 -9.74 -13.11
C PHE A 177 -8.03 -8.86 -13.96
N GLN A 178 -7.59 -8.52 -15.17
CA GLN A 178 -8.38 -7.79 -16.16
C GLN A 178 -9.27 -8.75 -16.95
N ASP A 179 -8.63 -9.68 -17.67
CA ASP A 179 -9.27 -10.71 -18.48
C ASP A 179 -8.35 -11.95 -18.58
N GLU A 180 -8.89 -13.06 -19.11
CA GLU A 180 -8.16 -14.33 -19.24
C GLU A 180 -6.94 -14.24 -20.16
N VAL A 181 -7.02 -13.48 -21.25
CA VAL A 181 -5.92 -13.43 -22.24
C VAL A 181 -4.76 -12.66 -21.64
N THR A 182 -5.01 -11.45 -21.14
CA THR A 182 -4.00 -10.60 -20.51
C THR A 182 -3.37 -11.28 -19.30
N TYR A 183 -4.17 -11.95 -18.47
CA TYR A 183 -3.64 -12.67 -17.31
C TYR A 183 -2.72 -13.83 -17.71
N ASN A 184 -3.13 -14.65 -18.71
CA ASN A 184 -2.31 -15.78 -19.16
C ASN A 184 -1.00 -15.31 -19.81
N GLU A 185 -1.02 -14.27 -20.65
CA GLU A 185 0.20 -13.70 -21.25
C GLU A 185 1.19 -13.20 -20.17
N LEU A 186 0.66 -12.62 -19.09
CA LEU A 186 1.47 -12.14 -17.97
C LEU A 186 1.98 -13.27 -17.07
N GLU A 187 1.19 -14.33 -16.90
CA GLU A 187 1.60 -15.55 -16.22
C GLU A 187 2.72 -16.29 -16.96
N GLU A 188 2.66 -16.33 -18.28
CA GLU A 188 3.73 -16.93 -19.09
C GLU A 188 5.00 -16.07 -19.12
N SER A 189 4.87 -14.75 -19.04
CA SER A 189 6.00 -13.81 -19.14
C SER A 189 6.64 -13.44 -17.81
N SER A 190 6.03 -13.79 -16.66
CA SER A 190 6.52 -13.34 -15.36
C SER A 190 6.27 -14.31 -14.20
N GLU A 191 7.24 -14.39 -13.28
CA GLU A 191 7.15 -15.20 -12.06
C GLU A 191 6.51 -14.44 -10.87
N TYR A 192 5.91 -13.26 -11.09
CA TYR A 192 5.32 -12.43 -10.03
C TYR A 192 4.13 -13.10 -9.30
N TRP A 193 3.67 -14.27 -9.76
CA TRP A 193 2.59 -15.07 -9.17
C TRP A 193 3.01 -15.95 -8.00
N ASN A 194 4.29 -15.93 -7.61
CA ASN A 194 4.72 -16.59 -6.39
C ASN A 194 3.94 -16.03 -5.19
N ALA A 195 3.38 -16.94 -4.37
CA ALA A 195 2.57 -16.62 -3.19
C ALA A 195 3.31 -15.64 -2.26
N PHE A 196 3.06 -14.34 -2.45
CA PHE A 196 3.84 -13.27 -1.85
C PHE A 196 3.57 -13.23 -0.36
N THR A 197 4.47 -13.84 0.40
CA THR A 197 4.45 -13.78 1.86
C THR A 197 5.83 -13.38 2.31
N ARG A 198 6.04 -12.09 2.59
CA ARG A 198 7.23 -11.60 3.31
C ARG A 198 7.19 -11.95 4.80
N GLY A 199 6.19 -12.72 5.26
CA GLY A 199 5.98 -13.02 6.68
C GLY A 199 5.63 -11.77 7.50
N PHE A 200 5.06 -10.75 6.85
CA PHE A 200 4.69 -9.52 7.51
C PHE A 200 3.66 -9.79 8.60
N ARG A 201 3.89 -9.15 9.73
CA ARG A 201 3.00 -9.14 10.89
C ARG A 201 2.21 -7.83 10.91
N PRO A 202 1.19 -7.69 11.77
CA PRO A 202 0.41 -6.46 11.86
C PRO A 202 1.26 -5.17 11.93
N LEU A 203 2.32 -5.17 12.73
CA LEU A 203 3.21 -4.00 12.87
C LEU A 203 3.98 -3.69 11.57
N HIS A 204 4.45 -4.71 10.85
CA HIS A 204 5.10 -4.49 9.54
C HIS A 204 4.13 -3.86 8.54
N LEU A 205 2.89 -4.32 8.51
CA LEU A 205 1.86 -3.77 7.64
C LEU A 205 1.53 -2.33 8.03
N ALA A 206 1.38 -2.02 9.32
CA ALA A 206 1.05 -0.69 9.81
C ALA A 206 2.08 0.37 9.39
N VAL A 207 3.36 0.01 9.28
CA VAL A 207 4.44 0.91 8.83
C VAL A 207 4.23 1.39 7.38
N HIS A 208 3.61 0.59 6.52
CA HIS A 208 3.38 0.92 5.11
C HIS A 208 2.08 1.67 4.84
N LEU A 209 1.20 1.77 5.83
CA LEU A 209 -0.06 2.50 5.70
C LEU A 209 0.13 3.97 6.10
N SER A 210 -0.71 4.84 5.55
CA SER A 210 -0.77 6.25 5.96
C SER A 210 -1.17 6.38 7.43
N ASP A 211 -0.62 7.39 8.12
CA ASP A 211 -0.87 7.63 9.54
C ASP A 211 -0.66 6.37 10.39
N SER A 212 0.57 5.87 10.33
CA SER A 212 0.99 4.63 10.98
C SER A 212 1.00 4.70 12.51
N ALA A 213 1.13 5.90 13.10
CA ALA A 213 1.29 6.05 14.55
C ALA A 213 0.05 5.56 15.33
N PRO A 214 -1.20 5.98 15.03
CA PRO A 214 -2.40 5.42 15.66
C PRO A 214 -2.52 3.89 15.51
N LEU A 215 -2.15 3.35 14.34
CA LEU A 215 -2.18 1.91 14.11
C LEU A 215 -1.17 1.18 15.00
N ILE A 216 0.07 1.67 15.05
CA ILE A 216 1.15 1.10 15.88
C ILE A 216 0.75 1.12 17.36
N HIS A 217 0.26 2.24 17.86
CA HIS A 217 -0.17 2.35 19.26
C HIS A 217 -1.30 1.36 19.59
N ALA A 218 -2.34 1.30 18.76
CA ALA A 218 -3.46 0.38 18.99
C ALA A 218 -3.05 -1.10 18.87
N LEU A 219 -2.11 -1.45 18.00
CA LEU A 219 -1.53 -2.81 17.93
C LEU A 219 -0.75 -3.15 19.21
N VAL A 220 0.08 -2.23 19.70
CA VAL A 220 0.85 -2.44 20.95
C VAL A 220 -0.09 -2.54 22.16
N GLU A 221 -1.14 -1.72 22.23
CA GLU A 221 -2.18 -1.81 23.26
C GLU A 221 -2.95 -3.15 23.22
N ARG A 222 -3.12 -3.73 22.01
CA ARG A 222 -3.69 -5.07 21.82
C ARG A 222 -2.72 -6.20 22.22
N GLY A 223 -1.46 -5.88 22.49
CA GLY A 223 -0.43 -6.84 22.91
C GLY A 223 0.39 -7.45 21.77
N GLU A 224 0.46 -6.79 20.61
CA GLU A 224 1.36 -7.21 19.53
C GLU A 224 2.83 -7.11 19.94
N GLU A 225 3.64 -8.08 19.48
CA GLU A 225 5.07 -8.15 19.77
C GLU A 225 5.86 -7.18 18.88
N LEU A 226 6.50 -6.17 19.48
CA LEU A 226 7.33 -5.17 18.78
C LEU A 226 8.49 -5.80 18.00
N GLU A 227 9.06 -6.88 18.53
CA GLU A 227 10.23 -7.57 17.98
C GLU A 227 9.85 -8.75 17.08
N GLY A 228 8.56 -8.88 16.73
CA GLY A 228 8.10 -9.88 15.78
C GLY A 228 8.82 -9.71 14.45
N ARG A 229 9.43 -10.78 13.95
CA ARG A 229 10.22 -10.78 12.71
C ARG A 229 9.42 -11.25 11.50
N ASN A 230 9.72 -10.65 10.35
CA ASN A 230 9.27 -11.11 9.04
C ASN A 230 10.19 -12.24 8.52
N LYS A 231 10.03 -12.67 7.26
CA LYS A 231 10.85 -13.75 6.68
C LYS A 231 12.32 -13.39 6.41
N ASP A 232 12.64 -12.11 6.35
CA ASP A 232 14.01 -11.61 6.17
C ASP A 232 14.67 -11.31 7.53
N GLY A 233 14.03 -11.75 8.64
CA GLY A 233 14.45 -11.45 10.00
C GLY A 233 14.22 -10.01 10.46
N GLN A 234 13.61 -9.18 9.62
CA GLN A 234 13.39 -7.76 9.89
C GLN A 234 12.25 -7.58 10.89
N THR A 235 12.40 -6.60 11.78
CA THR A 235 11.31 -6.09 12.64
C THR A 235 10.63 -4.91 11.97
N ALA A 236 9.48 -4.46 12.51
CA ALA A 236 8.80 -3.27 12.00
C ALA A 236 9.70 -2.02 12.03
N LEU A 237 10.65 -1.94 12.97
CA LEU A 237 11.61 -0.84 13.08
C LEU A 237 12.59 -0.82 11.89
N HIS A 238 13.03 -1.98 11.40
CA HIS A 238 13.88 -2.09 10.21
C HIS A 238 13.15 -1.56 8.97
N ILE A 239 11.88 -1.92 8.80
CA ILE A 239 11.06 -1.44 7.67
C ILE A 239 10.84 0.08 7.77
N ALA A 240 10.53 0.60 8.97
CA ALA A 240 10.29 2.01 9.18
C ALA A 240 11.55 2.88 8.92
N ALA A 241 12.74 2.33 9.19
CA ALA A 241 14.01 3.04 9.00
C ALA A 241 14.32 3.35 7.51
N GLN A 242 13.81 2.53 6.59
CA GLN A 242 13.99 2.69 5.14
C GLN A 242 13.14 3.82 4.53
N SER A 243 12.21 4.39 5.30
CA SER A 243 11.27 5.40 4.80
C SER A 243 11.97 6.71 4.45
N GLN A 244 11.58 7.29 3.30
CA GLN A 244 11.97 8.63 2.89
C GLN A 244 10.94 9.65 3.42
N GLY A 245 11.39 10.64 4.19
CA GLY A 245 10.54 11.75 4.65
C GLY A 245 10.10 11.64 6.11
N GLU A 246 8.80 11.78 6.39
CA GLU A 246 8.30 11.84 7.77
C GLU A 246 8.40 10.49 8.50
N CYS A 247 9.27 10.43 9.50
CA CYS A 247 9.55 9.25 10.31
C CYS A 247 8.45 8.94 11.37
N ASN A 248 7.17 9.16 11.08
CA ASN A 248 6.09 8.99 12.06
C ASN A 248 5.99 7.54 12.57
N ALA A 249 6.10 6.56 11.66
CA ALA A 249 6.13 5.14 12.00
C ALA A 249 7.31 4.81 12.92
N LEU A 250 8.50 5.27 12.53
CA LEU A 250 9.75 5.04 13.25
C LEU A 250 9.67 5.64 14.67
N ARG A 251 9.21 6.89 14.80
CA ARG A 251 9.03 7.56 16.09
C ARG A 251 8.04 6.83 16.99
N ALA A 252 6.91 6.39 16.44
CA ALA A 252 5.92 5.63 17.19
C ALA A 252 6.51 4.32 17.73
N LEU A 253 7.18 3.52 16.89
CA LEU A 253 7.84 2.27 17.29
C LEU A 253 8.90 2.49 18.38
N LEU A 254 9.77 3.49 18.19
CA LEU A 254 10.79 3.86 19.19
C LEU A 254 10.17 4.30 20.51
N SER A 255 9.09 5.09 20.47
CA SER A 255 8.37 5.52 21.67
C SER A 255 7.67 4.37 22.41
N CYS A 256 7.27 3.33 21.69
CA CYS A 256 6.74 2.08 22.24
C CYS A 256 7.84 1.16 22.80
N GLY A 257 9.12 1.48 22.58
CA GLY A 257 10.26 0.76 23.14
C GLY A 257 10.86 -0.33 22.24
N SER A 258 10.72 -0.20 20.92
CA SER A 258 11.41 -1.11 19.98
C SER A 258 12.92 -1.15 20.19
N ASN A 259 13.53 -2.32 20.00
CA ASN A 259 14.97 -2.51 20.12
C ASN A 259 15.72 -1.87 18.94
N VAL A 260 16.41 -0.76 19.20
CA VAL A 260 17.23 -0.04 18.21
C VAL A 260 18.41 -0.83 17.68
N SER A 261 18.87 -1.85 18.42
CA SER A 261 20.02 -2.69 18.09
C SER A 261 19.61 -4.07 17.55
N ALA A 262 18.34 -4.25 17.17
CA ALA A 262 17.93 -5.48 16.51
C ALA A 262 18.70 -5.67 15.19
N VAL A 263 18.98 -6.92 14.85
CA VAL A 263 19.64 -7.29 13.58
C VAL A 263 18.77 -8.25 12.80
N ASP A 264 18.67 -8.03 11.49
CA ASP A 264 17.97 -8.92 10.56
C ASP A 264 18.82 -10.14 10.15
N GLU A 265 18.38 -10.93 9.16
CA GLU A 265 19.12 -12.13 8.72
C GLU A 265 20.46 -11.82 8.03
N ASN A 266 20.63 -10.61 7.50
CA ASN A 266 21.89 -10.15 6.89
C ASN A 266 22.83 -9.52 7.94
N GLY A 267 22.38 -9.37 9.18
CA GLY A 267 23.12 -8.68 10.22
C GLY A 267 22.90 -7.16 10.22
N GLU A 268 21.98 -6.66 9.41
CA GLU A 268 21.71 -5.23 9.28
C GLU A 268 20.93 -4.72 10.48
N THR A 269 21.33 -3.56 11.01
CA THR A 269 20.56 -2.84 12.03
C THR A 269 19.58 -1.84 11.36
N PRO A 270 18.54 -1.38 12.06
CA PRO A 270 17.71 -0.27 11.57
C PRO A 270 18.54 0.97 11.18
N LEU A 271 19.62 1.26 11.91
CA LEU A 271 20.52 2.38 11.60
C LEU A 271 21.26 2.15 10.28
N SER A 272 21.81 0.95 10.08
CA SER A 272 22.48 0.59 8.82
C SER A 272 21.54 0.76 7.62
N LEU A 273 20.31 0.21 7.72
CA LEU A 273 19.30 0.37 6.69
C LEU A 273 18.92 1.85 6.46
N ALA A 274 18.78 2.67 7.51
CA ALA A 274 18.51 4.10 7.33
C ALA A 274 19.62 4.83 6.54
N ILE A 275 20.88 4.41 6.72
CA ILE A 275 22.04 4.97 6.00
C ILE A 275 22.04 4.52 4.54
N VAL A 276 21.91 3.21 4.29
CA VAL A 276 21.88 2.64 2.94
C VAL A 276 20.76 3.23 2.10
N TRP A 277 19.59 3.47 2.70
CA TRP A 277 18.46 4.09 2.01
C TRP A 277 18.54 5.61 1.97
N GLY A 278 19.51 6.26 2.63
CA GLY A 278 19.68 7.72 2.56
C GLY A 278 18.71 8.53 3.42
N SER A 279 18.08 7.93 4.43
CA SER A 279 17.09 8.61 5.27
C SER A 279 17.73 9.40 6.42
N VAL A 280 18.09 10.66 6.15
CA VAL A 280 18.72 11.57 7.12
C VAL A 280 17.95 11.68 8.44
N GLU A 281 16.62 11.77 8.37
CA GLU A 281 15.78 11.94 9.55
C GLU A 281 15.70 10.64 10.37
N SER A 282 15.60 9.49 9.71
CA SER A 282 15.64 8.19 10.39
C SER A 282 16.98 7.97 11.11
N VAL A 283 18.11 8.31 10.47
CA VAL A 283 19.43 8.23 11.09
C VAL A 283 19.49 9.06 12.37
N LYS A 284 19.06 10.33 12.31
CA LYS A 284 19.07 11.21 13.48
C LYS A 284 18.22 10.64 14.60
N LEU A 285 17.00 10.20 14.30
CA LEU A 285 16.06 9.72 15.29
C LEU A 285 16.56 8.42 15.93
N LEU A 286 17.11 7.49 15.16
CA LEU A 286 17.69 6.25 15.69
C LEU A 286 18.86 6.54 16.65
N VAL A 287 19.75 7.47 16.29
CA VAL A 287 20.86 7.89 17.15
C VAL A 287 20.37 8.59 18.42
N GLU A 288 19.34 9.43 18.33
CA GLU A 288 18.70 10.06 19.51
C GLU A 288 18.14 9.03 20.49
N TYR A 289 17.63 7.91 19.97
CA TYR A 289 17.13 6.78 20.77
C TYR A 289 18.22 5.75 21.13
N GLY A 290 19.49 6.07 20.90
CA GLY A 290 20.63 5.30 21.39
C GLY A 290 21.13 4.20 20.47
N ALA A 291 20.81 4.25 19.16
CA ALA A 291 21.46 3.38 18.18
C ALA A 291 22.98 3.60 18.19
N ASP A 292 23.74 2.50 18.22
CA ASP A 292 25.19 2.55 18.19
C ASP A 292 25.68 2.82 16.77
N ILE A 293 26.35 3.95 16.60
CA ILE A 293 26.85 4.38 15.29
C ILE A 293 28.09 3.58 14.89
N SER A 294 28.81 2.99 15.85
CA SER A 294 30.01 2.19 15.57
C SER A 294 29.72 0.83 14.95
N THR A 295 28.45 0.41 14.90
CA THR A 295 28.03 -0.84 14.26
C THR A 295 27.69 -0.68 12.78
N VAL A 296 27.83 0.53 12.22
CA VAL A 296 27.66 0.76 10.78
C VAL A 296 28.88 0.17 10.05
N ASP A 297 28.64 -0.64 9.03
CA ASP A 297 29.73 -1.23 8.25
C ASP A 297 30.45 -0.18 7.38
N GLU A 298 31.68 -0.52 6.98
CA GLU A 298 32.54 0.36 6.20
C GLU A 298 31.98 0.63 4.79
N GLU A 299 31.25 -0.33 4.21
CA GLU A 299 30.64 -0.23 2.88
C GLU A 299 29.48 0.78 2.87
N ALA A 300 28.58 0.74 3.86
CA ALA A 300 27.51 1.71 4.05
C ALA A 300 28.06 3.11 4.36
N LEU A 301 29.17 3.19 5.09
CA LEU A 301 29.88 4.46 5.31
C LEU A 301 30.45 5.01 4.00
N GLU A 302 31.07 4.18 3.17
CA GLU A 302 31.58 4.57 1.86
C GLU A 302 30.46 5.05 0.93
N MET A 303 29.38 4.27 0.77
CA MET A 303 28.21 4.65 -0.02
C MET A 303 27.61 5.99 0.47
N CYS A 304 27.50 6.16 1.79
CA CYS A 304 27.01 7.38 2.40
C CYS A 304 27.85 8.61 2.04
N THR A 305 29.18 8.50 1.94
CA THR A 305 30.04 9.63 1.54
C THR A 305 29.83 10.06 0.09
N GLN A 306 29.47 9.12 -0.80
CA GLN A 306 29.28 9.37 -2.22
C GLN A 306 27.87 9.88 -2.54
N GLU A 307 26.85 9.23 -1.96
CA GLU A 307 25.44 9.46 -2.33
C GLU A 307 24.72 10.42 -1.39
N GLU A 308 25.06 10.44 -0.10
CA GLU A 308 24.30 11.17 0.94
C GLU A 308 25.21 11.98 1.88
N PRO A 309 25.83 13.07 1.39
CA PRO A 309 26.85 13.82 2.12
C PRO A 309 26.33 14.45 3.43
N LYS A 310 25.01 14.62 3.57
CA LYS A 310 24.39 15.11 4.81
C LYS A 310 24.49 14.07 5.94
N ILE A 311 24.29 12.79 5.62
CA ILE A 311 24.41 11.70 6.59
C ILE A 311 25.89 11.56 6.96
N ALA A 312 26.79 11.53 5.97
CA ALA A 312 28.23 11.39 6.21
C ALA A 312 28.75 12.50 7.14
N LYS A 313 28.36 13.75 6.88
CA LYS A 313 28.71 14.88 7.75
C LYS A 313 28.18 14.70 9.18
N TYR A 314 26.93 14.25 9.33
CA TYR A 314 26.32 14.03 10.65
C TYR A 314 27.04 12.93 11.45
N LEU A 315 27.51 11.88 10.77
CA LEU A 315 28.29 10.79 11.36
C LEU A 315 29.71 11.25 11.74
N MET A 316 30.38 12.00 10.86
CA MET A 316 31.70 12.60 11.14
C MET A 316 31.68 13.54 12.36
N GLU A 317 30.64 14.37 12.48
CA GLU A 317 30.43 15.25 13.65
C GLU A 317 30.32 14.47 14.98
N ARG A 318 30.03 13.16 14.92
CA ARG A 318 29.92 12.25 16.06
C ARG A 318 31.13 11.33 16.22
N GLY A 319 32.20 11.57 15.46
CA GLY A 319 33.49 10.92 15.64
C GLY A 319 33.70 9.64 14.83
N ILE A 320 32.90 9.40 13.78
CA ILE A 320 33.17 8.32 12.82
C ILE A 320 34.11 8.82 11.74
N GLU A 321 35.27 8.16 11.61
CA GLU A 321 36.16 8.33 10.46
C GLU A 321 35.53 7.66 9.25
N THR A 322 35.23 8.41 8.20
CA THR A 322 34.79 7.83 6.93
C THR A 322 36.00 7.43 6.10
N PRO A 323 35.92 6.34 5.31
CA PRO A 323 36.99 5.98 4.39
C PRO A 323 37.28 7.16 3.45
N VAL A 324 38.57 7.50 3.31
CA VAL A 324 39.01 8.61 2.44
C VAL A 324 38.87 8.16 1.00
N ASN A 325 38.04 8.85 0.23
CA ASN A 325 37.93 8.59 -1.20
C ASN A 325 39.15 9.22 -1.90
N ASP A 326 40.20 8.43 -2.12
CA ASP A 326 41.44 8.87 -2.78
C ASP A 326 41.28 9.04 -4.31
N GLU A 327 40.07 9.01 -4.86
CA GLU A 327 39.80 9.24 -6.29
C GLU A 327 39.29 10.65 -6.59
N ALA A 328 40.09 11.66 -6.25
CA ALA A 328 39.93 13.01 -6.79
C ALA A 328 41.27 13.75 -6.92
N ASP A 329 42.33 13.07 -7.36
CA ASP A 329 43.51 13.79 -7.88
C ASP A 329 44.26 12.98 -8.94
N ASP A 330 43.59 12.65 -10.05
CA ASP A 330 44.32 12.49 -11.32
C ASP A 330 44.29 13.83 -12.08
N SER A 331 44.85 14.85 -11.43
CA SER A 331 45.45 15.99 -12.12
C SER A 331 46.95 15.74 -12.33
N SER A 332 47.33 14.52 -12.72
CA SER A 332 48.70 14.24 -13.13
C SER A 332 48.93 14.69 -14.58
N THR A 333 49.41 15.93 -14.68
CA THR A 333 50.51 16.33 -15.58
C THR A 333 50.46 15.83 -17.03
N PHE A 334 49.85 16.62 -17.92
CA PHE A 334 50.48 16.87 -19.23
C PHE A 334 51.34 18.13 -19.11
N SER A 335 52.58 17.93 -18.68
CA SER A 335 53.68 18.87 -18.90
C SER A 335 54.48 18.43 -20.12
N GLU A 336 54.59 19.40 -21.06
CA GLU A 336 55.39 19.48 -22.30
C GLU A 336 54.84 18.87 -23.59
#